data_AF-A0A7X7K9T9-F1
#
_entry.id   AF-A0A7X7K9T9-F1
#
_cell.length_a   1.000
_cell.length_b   1.000
_cell.length_c   1.000
_cell.angle_alpha   90.00
_cell.angle_beta   90.00
_cell.angle_gamma   90.00
#
_symmetry.space_group_name_H-M   'P 1'
#
loop_
_entity.id
_entity.type
_entity.pdbx_description
1 polymer ?
#
loop_
_entity_poly.entity_id
_entity_poly.type
_entity_poly.pdbx_seq_one_letter_code
_entity_poly.pdbx_strand_id
1 'polypeptide(L)' 'TDEAFRAPVADLLDPENRRTVRGPGWATPAFVVAGHVVWGFTALVLDRLFDELGWTEPWDRSREIPRP' A
#
# COMPACT_ATOMS: atom_id res chain seq x y z
N THR A 1 -12.58 9.74 17.67
CA THR A 1 -11.52 10.73 17.43
C THR A 1 -10.96 10.44 16.06
N ASP A 2 -11.10 11.36 15.11
CA ASP A 2 -10.44 11.19 13.82
C ASP A 2 -8.93 11.42 13.99
N GLU A 3 -8.13 10.46 13.53
CA GLU A 3 -6.67 10.52 13.57
C GLU A 3 -6.13 10.85 12.17
N ALA A 4 -5.16 11.75 12.09
CA ALA A 4 -4.45 12.08 10.86
C ALA A 4 -2.95 11.90 11.08
N PHE A 5 -2.30 11.18 10.16
CA PHE A 5 -0.85 11.00 10.17
C PHE A 5 -0.26 11.46 8.83
N ARG A 6 1.06 11.69 8.82
CA ARG A 6 1.82 11.97 7.60
C ARG A 6 2.74 10.80 7.32
N ALA A 7 2.85 10.44 6.05
CA ALA A 7 3.83 9.48 5.56
C ALA A 7 4.63 10.13 4.42
N PRO A 8 5.97 10.07 4.44
CA PRO A 8 6.78 10.39 3.27
C PRO A 8 6.37 9.53 2.07
N VAL A 9 6.39 10.11 0.86
CA VAL A 9 6.12 9.36 -0.37
C VAL A 9 7.16 8.25 -0.57
N ALA A 10 8.42 8.50 -0.19
CA ALA A 10 9.48 7.49 -0.27
C ALA A 10 9.14 6.23 0.53
N ASP A 11 8.58 6.38 1.73
CA ASP A 11 8.17 5.24 2.57
C ASP A 11 7.05 4.43 1.93
N LEU A 12 6.14 5.08 1.18
CA LEU A 12 5.10 4.39 0.42
C LEU A 12 5.64 3.66 -0.81
N LEU A 13 6.71 4.17 -1.42
CA LEU A 13 7.34 3.56 -2.60
C LEU A 13 8.28 2.40 -2.21
N ASP A 14 8.83 2.43 -1.00
CA ASP A 14 9.74 1.40 -0.48
C ASP A 14 9.12 -0.01 -0.63
N PRO A 15 9.78 -0.91 -1.39
CA PRO A 15 9.34 -2.29 -1.57
C PRO A 15 9.11 -3.04 -0.24
N GLU A 16 9.81 -2.67 0.82
CA GLU A 16 9.69 -3.28 2.15
C GLU A 16 8.41 -2.88 2.89
N ASN A 17 7.76 -1.78 2.49
CA ASN A 17 6.49 -1.33 3.06
C ASN A 17 5.28 -1.75 2.22
N ARG A 18 5.48 -2.32 1.04
CA ARG A 18 4.40 -2.78 0.15
C ARG A 18 3.91 -4.17 0.53
N ARG A 19 2.59 -4.35 0.58
CA ARG A 19 1.93 -5.63 0.86
C ARG A 19 0.76 -5.86 -0.09
N THR A 20 0.26 -7.09 -0.09
CA THR A 20 -1.00 -7.47 -0.75
C THR A 20 -2.02 -7.89 0.30
N VAL A 21 -3.21 -7.30 0.27
CA VAL A 21 -4.37 -7.83 1.02
C VAL A 21 -5.15 -8.71 0.05
N ARG A 22 -5.33 -9.99 0.40
CA ARG A 22 -6.07 -10.96 -0.42
C ARG A 22 -7.41 -11.30 0.21
N GLY A 23 -8.44 -11.37 -0.62
CA GLY A 23 -9.76 -11.90 -0.28
C GLY A 23 -10.23 -12.95 -1.29
N PRO A 24 -11.44 -13.51 -1.10
CA PRO A 24 -12.00 -14.48 -2.03
C PRO A 24 -12.23 -13.85 -3.42
N GLY A 25 -11.36 -14.16 -4.37
CA GLY A 25 -11.44 -13.69 -5.76
C GLY A 25 -10.86 -12.30 -6.04
N TRP A 26 -10.19 -11.67 -5.07
CA TRP A 26 -9.57 -10.35 -5.27
C TRP A 26 -8.28 -10.18 -4.47
N ALA A 27 -7.43 -9.26 -4.93
CA ALA A 27 -6.22 -8.84 -4.26
C ALA A 27 -6.03 -7.34 -4.46
N THR A 28 -5.66 -6.61 -3.41
CA THR A 28 -5.39 -5.17 -3.47
C THR A 28 -4.03 -4.86 -2.87
N PRO A 29 -3.34 -3.81 -3.34
CA PRO A 29 -2.15 -3.32 -2.67
C PRO A 29 -2.49 -2.82 -1.27
N ALA A 30 -1.50 -2.83 -0.40
CA ALA A 30 -1.51 -2.19 0.90
C ALA A 30 -0.12 -1.64 1.21
N PHE A 31 -0.08 -0.62 2.07
CA PHE A 31 1.15 0.03 2.52
C PHE A 31 1.22 -0.01 4.03
N VAL A 32 2.33 -0.50 4.58
CA VAL A 32 2.59 -0.52 6.02
C VAL A 32 3.55 0.63 6.32
N VAL A 33 3.03 1.75 6.80
CA VAL A 33 3.81 2.98 7.02
C VAL A 33 3.38 3.68 8.29
N ALA A 34 4.33 4.29 9.01
CA ALA A 34 4.07 5.01 10.26
C ALA A 34 3.23 4.22 11.29
N GLY A 35 3.39 2.89 11.36
CA GLY A 35 2.60 2.02 12.24
C GLY A 35 1.15 1.77 11.80
N HIS A 36 0.76 2.26 10.62
CA HIS A 36 -0.57 2.12 10.04
C HIS A 36 -0.55 1.21 8.81
N VAL A 37 -1.70 0.60 8.51
CA VAL A 37 -1.93 -0.10 7.25
C VAL A 37 -2.90 0.71 6.40
N VAL A 38 -2.40 1.25 5.29
CA VAL A 38 -3.23 1.86 4.26
C VAL A 38 -3.65 0.76 3.28
N TRP A 39 -4.93 0.49 3.15
CA TRP A 39 -5.46 -0.60 2.33
C TRP A 39 -6.78 -0.21 1.64
N GLY A 40 -7.31 -1.11 0.81
CA GLY A 40 -8.60 -0.92 0.15
C GLY A 40 -8.53 0.13 -0.97
N PHE A 41 -9.58 0.94 -1.10
CA PHE A 41 -9.70 1.93 -2.17
C PHE A 41 -8.55 2.96 -2.15
N THR A 42 -8.18 3.46 -0.98
CA THR A 42 -7.08 4.45 -0.86
C THR A 42 -5.76 3.88 -1.35
N ALA A 43 -5.45 2.64 -0.98
CA ALA A 43 -4.23 1.99 -1.46
C ALA A 43 -4.24 1.75 -2.98
N LEU A 44 -5.40 1.40 -3.55
CA LEU A 44 -5.55 1.29 -5.01
C LEU A 44 -5.29 2.62 -5.72
N VAL A 45 -5.82 3.73 -5.20
CA VAL A 45 -5.59 5.06 -5.78
C VAL A 45 -4.10 5.43 -5.72
N LEU A 46 -3.45 5.22 -4.57
CA LEU A 46 -2.02 5.50 -4.40
C LEU A 46 -1.15 4.64 -5.32
N ASP A 47 -1.42 3.32 -5.38
CA ASP A 47 -0.69 2.38 -6.22
C ASP A 47 -0.76 2.77 -7.70
N ARG A 48 -1.96 3.09 -8.21
CA ARG A 48 -2.13 3.57 -9.59
C ARG A 48 -1.51 4.93 -9.83
N LEU A 49 -1.63 5.85 -8.87
CA LEU A 49 -0.98 7.15 -8.98
C LEU A 49 0.55 7.00 -9.13
N PHE A 50 1.17 6.14 -8.33
CA PHE A 50 2.62 5.90 -8.41
C PHE A 50 3.03 5.19 -9.70
N ASP A 51 2.22 4.26 -10.20
CA ASP A 51 2.43 3.61 -11.49
C ASP A 51 2.36 4.62 -12.65
N GLU A 52 1.32 5.46 -12.70
CA GLU A 52 1.13 6.48 -13.74
C GLU A 52 2.23 7.56 -13.72
N LEU A 53 2.77 7.88 -12.53
CA LEU A 53 3.91 8.79 -12.40
C LEU A 53 5.26 8.13 -12.72
N GLY A 54 5.29 6.81 -12.92
CA GLY A 54 6.52 6.04 -13.15
C GLY A 54 7.43 5.96 -11.92
N TRP A 55 6.88 6.13 -10.72
CA TRP A 55 7.63 6.10 -9.45
C TRP A 55 7.67 4.72 -8.81
N THR A 56 6.79 3.81 -9.23
CA THR A 56 6.74 2.47 -8.67
C THR A 56 8.03 1.71 -8.92
N GLU A 57 8.71 1.38 -7.83
CA GLU A 57 9.80 0.40 -7.82
C GLU A 57 9.24 -1.04 -7.82
N PRO A 58 9.96 -2.02 -8.39
CA PRO A 58 9.57 -3.42 -8.28
C PRO A 58 9.47 -3.86 -6.83
N TRP A 59 8.33 -4.46 -6.47
CA TRP A 59 8.08 -4.97 -5.13
C TRP A 59 7.42 -6.35 -5.18
N ASP A 60 7.61 -7.12 -4.10
CA ASP A 60 7.13 -8.49 -4.01
C ASP A 60 5.63 -8.56 -3.66
N ARG A 61 4.80 -8.78 -4.68
CA ARG A 61 3.34 -8.91 -4.55
C ARG A 61 2.89 -10.17 -3.80
N SER A 62 3.77 -11.12 -3.54
CA SER A 62 3.47 -12.31 -2.73
C SER A 62 3.51 -12.05 -1.22
N ARG A 63 3.99 -10.87 -0.79
CA ARG A 63 3.99 -10.45 0.61
C ARG A 63 2.58 -10.08 1.07
N GLU A 64 1.85 -11.09 1.52
CA GLU A 64 0.46 -10.95 1.93
C GLU A 64 0.30 -10.61 3.42
N ILE A 65 -0.70 -9.78 3.73
CA ILE A 65 -1.17 -9.53 5.10
C ILE A 65 -2.67 -9.82 5.19
N PRO A 66 -3.18 -10.25 6.36
CA PRO A 66 -4.61 -10.34 6.57
C PRO A 66 -5.25 -8.96 6.39
N ARG A 67 -6.52 -8.95 5.98
CA ARG A 67 -7.32 -7.72 5.95
C ARG A 67 -7.34 -7.13 7.37
N PRO A 68 -6.91 -5.86 7.55
CA PRO A 68 -6.96 -5.16 8.83
C PRO A 68 -8.39 -5.04 9.39
#